data_AF-A0A1A9ZBM3-F1
#
_entry.id   AF-A0A1A9ZBM3-F1
#
_cell.length_a   1.000
_cell.length_b   1.000
_cell.length_c   1.000
_cell.angle_alpha   90.00
_cell.angle_beta   90.00
_cell.angle_gamma   90.00
#
_symmetry.space_group_name_H-M   'P 1'
#
loop_
_entity.id
_entity.type
_entity.pdbx_description
1 polymer ?
#
loop_
_entity_poly.entity_id
_entity_poly.type
_entity_poly.pdbx_seq_one_letter_code
_entity_poly.pdbx_strand_id
1 'polypeptide(L)'
;MVDIKTTSSAVWWIKYPQQQQQQQAEHTQSRAIRLCQDMTDLFSNISLHGYNKLFDSELLLYEKLIWLCLHITTFVVMIIILSFTWDYFVAQYFAINLHDPLYPVEKIAFPAISICSNNRISYQAAENYAIELYRQRLHDQRFGRSDAGLTVIVNSSQVNDVVSLLNMNAYVVIIHKASNFPDIASGEAIEVFPIHNEETFVAIKARVMNTSEKLRIFSSVYRKCLFNDETPKKDLLLHHSYSFANCITKCRIQSIKALCNCVPFYTPLEYLGNKDGVVYCTLKHVACMDRYNFKWRNVLTQTVTNIPGLESEAEEALYCPQCMPSCNDIQYQVSMMSLPTDRFWLQENSQYRRQYTLHSYGRFVGRSL
;
A
#
# COMPACT_ATOMS: atom_id res chain seq x y z
N MET A 1 -81.50 3.93 -18.42
CA MET A 1 -81.83 2.56 -18.85
C MET A 1 -80.80 1.65 -18.18
N VAL A 2 -81.16 0.71 -17.30
CA VAL A 2 -82.47 0.15 -16.96
C VAL A 2 -82.62 0.08 -15.43
N ASP A 3 -83.82 0.32 -14.91
CA ASP A 3 -84.20 0.08 -13.51
C ASP A 3 -85.05 -1.20 -13.46
N ILE A 4 -84.74 -2.13 -12.55
CA ILE A 4 -85.58 -3.29 -12.22
C ILE A 4 -85.54 -3.48 -10.70
N LYS A 5 -86.63 -3.08 -10.05
CA LYS A 5 -87.00 -3.51 -8.69
C LYS A 5 -87.72 -4.86 -8.71
N THR A 6 -87.85 -5.46 -7.52
CA THR A 6 -88.65 -6.65 -7.17
C THR A 6 -88.04 -7.99 -7.65
N THR A 7 -88.11 -9.11 -6.92
CA THR A 7 -88.95 -9.56 -5.79
C THR A 7 -88.10 -10.35 -4.76
N SER A 8 -88.17 -10.08 -3.45
CA SER A 8 -89.04 -10.73 -2.43
C SER A 8 -88.46 -11.97 -1.70
N SER A 9 -88.56 -11.92 -0.36
CA SER A 9 -88.80 -13.03 0.58
C SER A 9 -87.91 -14.29 0.59
N ALA A 10 -86.95 -14.34 1.51
CA ALA A 10 -86.82 -15.39 2.56
C ALA A 10 -85.62 -15.09 3.50
N VAL A 11 -85.62 -15.73 4.68
CA VAL A 11 -84.63 -15.70 5.79
C VAL A 11 -85.00 -14.77 6.94
N TRP A 12 -85.70 -15.33 7.94
CA TRP A 12 -86.29 -14.64 9.09
C TRP A 12 -85.56 -14.91 10.42
N TRP A 13 -84.30 -15.37 10.38
CA TRP A 13 -83.59 -15.90 11.57
C TRP A 13 -82.22 -15.27 11.86
N ILE A 14 -81.86 -14.16 11.21
CA ILE A 14 -80.65 -13.41 11.56
C ILE A 14 -80.93 -12.59 12.83
N LYS A 15 -80.54 -13.14 14.00
CA LYS A 15 -80.40 -12.34 15.23
C LYS A 15 -79.39 -11.21 14.98
N TYR A 16 -79.73 -9.99 15.40
CA TYR A 16 -78.91 -8.80 15.17
C TYR A 16 -77.46 -8.94 15.70
N PRO A 17 -76.44 -8.42 14.98
CA PRO A 17 -75.03 -8.67 15.27
C PRO A 17 -74.41 -7.78 16.35
N GLN A 18 -75.19 -7.19 17.26
CA GLN A 18 -74.65 -6.23 18.24
C GLN A 18 -73.77 -6.87 19.33
N GLN A 19 -73.91 -8.18 19.60
CA GLN A 19 -73.10 -8.86 20.61
C GLN A 19 -71.68 -9.25 20.13
N GLN A 20 -71.44 -9.38 18.82
CA GLN A 20 -70.11 -9.77 18.31
C GLN A 20 -69.09 -8.61 18.32
N GLN A 21 -69.54 -7.36 18.10
CA GLN A 21 -68.64 -6.20 18.20
C GLN A 21 -68.22 -5.90 19.64
N GLN A 22 -69.11 -6.09 20.63
CA GLN A 22 -68.75 -5.99 22.05
C GLN A 22 -67.74 -7.08 22.44
N GLN A 23 -67.98 -8.34 22.05
CA GLN A 23 -67.06 -9.44 22.36
C GLN A 23 -65.67 -9.27 21.70
N GLN A 24 -65.58 -8.76 20.46
CA GLN A 24 -64.27 -8.49 19.83
C GLN A 24 -63.54 -7.30 20.46
N ALA A 25 -64.27 -6.26 20.92
CA ALA A 25 -63.68 -5.16 21.68
C ALA A 25 -63.14 -5.66 23.03
N GLU A 26 -63.95 -6.40 23.81
CA GLU A 26 -63.55 -7.01 25.08
C GLU A 26 -62.40 -8.01 24.93
N HIS A 27 -62.35 -8.80 23.86
CA HIS A 27 -61.27 -9.76 23.62
C HIS A 27 -59.95 -9.09 23.16
N THR A 28 -60.03 -7.89 22.59
CA THR A 28 -58.85 -7.07 22.27
C THR A 28 -58.36 -6.30 23.50
N GLN A 29 -59.30 -5.75 24.28
CA GLN A 29 -59.04 -5.02 25.52
C GLN A 29 -58.47 -5.94 26.62
N SER A 30 -58.98 -7.18 26.75
CA SER A 30 -58.42 -8.18 27.66
C SER A 30 -57.02 -8.67 27.26
N ARG A 31 -56.70 -8.70 25.95
CA ARG A 31 -55.32 -8.95 25.47
C ARG A 31 -54.38 -7.81 25.85
N ALA A 32 -54.80 -6.56 25.69
CA ALA A 32 -54.00 -5.41 26.10
C ALA A 32 -53.75 -5.37 27.62
N ILE A 33 -54.76 -5.70 28.42
CA ILE A 33 -54.64 -5.78 29.89
C ILE A 33 -53.67 -6.90 30.30
N ARG A 34 -53.78 -8.10 29.70
CA ARG A 34 -52.83 -9.20 29.94
C ARG A 34 -51.41 -8.81 29.54
N LEU A 35 -51.22 -8.21 28.37
CA LEU A 35 -49.91 -7.72 27.93
C LEU A 35 -49.31 -6.71 28.93
N CYS A 36 -50.11 -5.79 29.48
CA CYS A 36 -49.63 -4.87 30.52
C CYS A 36 -49.26 -5.60 31.82
N GLN A 37 -49.99 -6.64 32.21
CA GLN A 37 -49.64 -7.47 33.37
C GLN A 37 -48.34 -8.25 33.13
N ASP A 38 -48.24 -8.98 32.01
CA ASP A 38 -47.05 -9.74 31.61
C ASP A 38 -45.79 -8.85 31.54
N MET A 39 -45.93 -7.62 31.03
CA MET A 39 -44.83 -6.65 30.95
C MET A 39 -44.47 -6.05 32.33
N THR A 40 -45.44 -5.89 33.23
CA THR A 40 -45.19 -5.43 34.62
C THR A 40 -44.46 -6.50 35.41
N ASP A 41 -44.87 -7.76 35.28
CA ASP A 41 -44.22 -8.92 35.88
C ASP A 41 -42.82 -9.15 35.30
N LEU A 42 -42.59 -8.85 34.02
CA LEU A 42 -41.26 -8.85 33.43
C LEU A 42 -40.38 -7.74 34.05
N PHE A 43 -40.79 -6.46 33.96
CA PHE A 43 -39.97 -5.32 34.38
C PHE A 43 -39.75 -5.21 35.90
N SER A 44 -40.58 -5.86 36.72
CA SER A 44 -40.35 -6.00 38.16
C SER A 44 -39.36 -7.11 38.52
N ASN A 45 -39.01 -7.99 37.58
CA ASN A 45 -38.12 -9.14 37.81
C ASN A 45 -36.82 -9.10 36.97
N ILE A 46 -36.64 -8.16 36.05
CA ILE A 46 -35.37 -8.03 35.33
C ILE A 46 -34.23 -7.56 36.25
N SER A 47 -33.02 -8.03 35.99
CA SER A 47 -31.80 -7.64 36.73
C SER A 47 -31.29 -6.21 36.41
N LEU A 48 -32.04 -5.42 35.63
CA LEU A 48 -31.62 -4.10 35.19
C LEU A 48 -31.96 -3.05 36.25
N HIS A 49 -30.92 -2.54 36.92
CA HIS A 49 -31.02 -1.73 38.13
C HIS A 49 -32.06 -0.61 38.04
N GLY A 50 -33.06 -0.63 38.94
CA GLY A 50 -34.03 0.46 39.08
C GLY A 50 -35.22 0.42 38.12
N TYR A 51 -35.35 -0.57 37.22
CA TYR A 51 -36.58 -0.76 36.44
C TYR A 51 -37.78 -1.11 37.33
N ASN A 52 -37.54 -1.89 38.39
CA ASN A 52 -38.56 -2.19 39.40
C ASN A 52 -39.22 -0.91 39.96
N LYS A 53 -38.47 0.20 40.11
CA LYS A 53 -38.99 1.46 40.68
C LYS A 53 -39.80 2.32 39.71
N LEU A 54 -39.83 2.00 38.41
CA LEU A 54 -40.80 2.55 37.46
C LEU A 54 -42.19 1.90 37.59
N PHE A 55 -42.22 0.60 37.90
CA PHE A 55 -43.45 -0.21 37.91
C PHE A 55 -44.01 -0.50 39.31
N ASP A 56 -43.25 -0.24 40.36
CA ASP A 56 -43.66 -0.35 41.76
C ASP A 56 -44.93 0.48 42.05
N SER A 57 -45.95 -0.15 42.63
CA SER A 57 -47.30 0.42 42.80
C SER A 57 -47.38 1.48 43.90
N GLU A 58 -46.41 1.53 44.83
CA GLU A 58 -46.47 2.42 46.00
C GLU A 58 -45.85 3.81 45.78
N LEU A 59 -45.07 4.01 44.70
CA LEU A 59 -44.43 5.30 44.42
C LEU A 59 -45.35 6.31 43.72
N LEU A 60 -45.17 7.58 44.07
CA LEU A 60 -45.91 8.70 43.49
C LEU A 60 -45.48 8.97 42.05
N LEU A 61 -46.40 9.56 41.27
CA LEU A 61 -46.22 9.79 39.82
C LEU A 61 -45.00 10.66 39.49
N TYR A 62 -44.62 11.61 40.35
CA TYR A 62 -43.42 12.43 40.18
C TYR A 62 -42.13 11.64 40.41
N GLU A 63 -42.13 10.65 41.32
CA GLU A 63 -40.97 9.81 41.62
C GLU A 63 -40.67 8.89 40.45
N LYS A 64 -41.72 8.33 39.83
CA LYS A 64 -41.65 7.54 38.60
C LYS A 64 -41.07 8.35 37.43
N LEU A 65 -41.42 9.64 37.32
CA LEU A 65 -40.82 10.54 36.32
C LEU A 65 -39.33 10.81 36.58
N ILE A 66 -38.91 10.96 37.83
CA ILE A 66 -37.48 11.12 38.17
C ILE A 66 -36.69 9.85 37.80
N TRP A 67 -37.21 8.67 38.13
CA TRP A 67 -36.59 7.40 37.74
C TRP A 67 -36.57 7.19 36.21
N LEU A 68 -37.65 7.55 35.50
CA LEU A 68 -37.68 7.56 34.02
C LEU A 68 -36.56 8.43 33.44
N CYS A 69 -36.39 9.65 33.94
CA CYS A 69 -35.35 10.58 33.48
C CYS A 69 -33.94 10.06 33.75
N LEU A 70 -33.69 9.43 34.90
CA LEU A 70 -32.41 8.78 35.20
C LEU A 70 -32.11 7.60 34.25
N HIS A 71 -33.15 6.83 33.88
CA HIS A 71 -33.01 5.75 32.90
C HIS A 71 -32.75 6.25 31.48
N ILE A 72 -33.42 7.31 31.05
CA ILE A 72 -33.18 7.92 29.74
C ILE A 72 -31.77 8.51 29.68
N THR A 73 -31.31 9.23 30.71
CA THR A 73 -29.96 9.81 30.71
C THR A 73 -28.87 8.75 30.75
N THR A 74 -29.00 7.70 31.58
CA THR A 74 -28.02 6.60 31.61
C THR A 74 -27.98 5.80 30.30
N PHE A 75 -29.13 5.56 29.66
CA PHE A 75 -29.19 4.91 28.34
C PHE A 75 -28.54 5.77 27.24
N VAL A 76 -28.79 7.08 27.22
CA VAL A 76 -28.14 8.01 26.28
C VAL A 76 -26.63 8.08 26.51
N VAL A 77 -26.18 8.17 27.76
CA VAL A 77 -24.75 8.16 28.11
C VAL A 77 -24.10 6.82 27.73
N MET A 78 -24.77 5.69 27.95
CA MET A 78 -24.29 4.37 27.53
C MET A 78 -24.13 4.30 26.00
N ILE A 79 -25.09 4.82 25.23
CA ILE A 79 -24.97 4.87 23.76
C ILE A 79 -23.79 5.75 23.33
N ILE A 80 -23.64 6.94 23.91
CA ILE A 80 -22.52 7.84 23.61
C ILE A 80 -21.18 7.18 23.92
N ILE A 81 -21.05 6.55 25.09
CA ILE A 81 -19.83 5.82 25.49
C ILE A 81 -19.59 4.63 24.55
N LEU A 82 -20.60 3.85 24.18
CA LEU A 82 -20.46 2.73 23.25
C LEU A 82 -20.04 3.19 21.84
N SER A 83 -20.62 4.27 21.32
CA SER A 83 -20.21 4.85 20.03
C SER A 83 -18.77 5.35 20.08
N PHE A 84 -18.40 6.13 21.10
CA PHE A 84 -17.04 6.62 21.28
C PHE A 84 -16.04 5.48 21.49
N THR A 85 -16.39 4.46 22.28
CA THR A 85 -15.55 3.28 22.51
C THR A 85 -15.44 2.41 21.26
N TRP A 86 -16.47 2.35 20.41
CA TRP A 86 -16.41 1.67 19.13
C TRP A 86 -15.45 2.37 18.17
N ASP A 87 -15.58 3.69 18.01
CA ASP A 87 -14.66 4.48 17.18
C ASP A 87 -13.23 4.38 17.71
N TYR A 88 -13.05 4.41 19.04
CA TYR A 88 -11.75 4.18 19.66
C TYR A 88 -11.26 2.75 19.46
N PHE A 89 -12.09 1.71 19.57
CA PHE A 89 -11.68 0.31 19.36
C PHE A 89 -11.28 0.04 17.90
N VAL A 90 -11.98 0.66 16.94
CA VAL A 90 -11.65 0.61 15.51
C VAL A 90 -10.39 1.44 15.19
N ALA A 91 -10.15 2.54 15.91
CA ALA A 91 -8.96 3.37 15.76
C ALA A 91 -7.74 2.88 16.57
N GLN A 92 -7.95 2.12 17.65
CA GLN A 92 -6.91 1.66 18.57
C GLN A 92 -6.15 0.49 17.96
N TYR A 93 -5.03 0.88 17.33
CA TYR A 93 -3.86 0.06 17.05
C TYR A 93 -4.14 -1.40 16.65
N PHE A 94 -4.19 -1.64 15.35
CA PHE A 94 -3.74 -2.94 14.84
C PHE A 94 -2.26 -3.07 15.22
N ALA A 95 -1.98 -3.75 16.34
CA ALA A 95 -0.63 -3.98 16.81
C ALA A 95 0.12 -4.80 15.76
N ILE A 96 1.00 -4.13 15.00
CA ILE A 96 2.01 -4.77 14.16
C ILE A 96 3.05 -5.45 15.06
N ASN A 97 2.66 -6.59 15.62
CA ASN A 97 3.60 -7.50 16.25
C ASN A 97 4.62 -7.90 15.19
N LEU A 98 5.87 -7.47 15.36
CA LEU A 98 6.98 -7.88 14.51
C LEU A 98 7.11 -9.41 14.67
N HIS A 99 6.56 -10.16 13.70
CA HIS A 99 6.13 -11.53 13.98
C HIS A 99 7.28 -12.44 14.44
N ASP A 100 8.51 -12.19 13.98
CA ASP A 100 9.73 -12.79 14.51
C ASP A 100 10.93 -11.81 14.42
N PRO A 101 11.65 -11.53 15.52
CA PRO A 101 13.00 -10.97 15.44
C PRO A 101 14.03 -11.98 14.90
N LEU A 102 13.61 -13.25 14.73
CA LEU A 102 14.38 -14.39 14.24
C LEU A 102 13.84 -14.91 12.90
N TYR A 103 13.19 -14.06 12.09
CA TYR A 103 12.71 -14.46 10.77
C TYR A 103 13.86 -15.06 9.94
N PRO A 104 13.76 -16.32 9.47
CA PRO A 104 14.90 -17.02 8.90
C PRO A 104 15.34 -16.38 7.59
N VAL A 105 16.64 -16.04 7.51
CA VAL A 105 17.24 -15.34 6.35
C VAL A 105 17.03 -16.13 5.05
N GLU A 106 16.95 -17.46 5.13
CA GLU A 106 16.64 -18.37 4.02
C GLU A 106 15.31 -18.07 3.31
N LYS A 107 14.32 -17.51 4.01
CA LYS A 107 13.02 -17.13 3.43
C LYS A 107 13.02 -15.72 2.83
N ILE A 108 14.08 -14.94 3.02
CA ILE A 108 14.21 -13.59 2.48
C ILE A 108 14.89 -13.69 1.11
N ALA A 109 14.16 -13.34 0.05
CA ALA A 109 14.76 -13.24 -1.27
C ALA A 109 15.86 -12.16 -1.29
N PHE A 110 17.00 -12.48 -1.91
CA PHE A 110 18.07 -11.53 -2.14
C PHE A 110 17.54 -10.34 -2.95
N PRO A 111 17.87 -9.08 -2.58
CA PRO A 111 17.38 -7.90 -3.29
C PRO A 111 17.83 -7.89 -4.76
N ALA A 112 17.05 -7.22 -5.61
CA ALA A 112 17.54 -6.80 -6.91
C ALA A 112 18.50 -5.62 -6.71
N ILE A 113 19.62 -5.67 -7.42
CA ILE A 113 20.67 -4.66 -7.38
C ILE A 113 20.86 -4.15 -8.80
N SER A 114 20.38 -2.93 -9.05
CA SER A 114 20.53 -2.25 -10.34
C SER A 114 21.78 -1.37 -10.28
N ILE A 115 22.79 -1.69 -11.09
CA ILE A 115 24.05 -0.92 -11.17
C ILE A 115 24.03 -0.08 -12.45
N CYS A 116 24.28 1.22 -12.31
CA CYS A 116 24.32 2.19 -13.40
C CYS A 116 25.63 2.98 -13.34
N SER A 117 26.18 3.34 -14.51
CA SER A 117 27.25 4.34 -14.58
C SER A 117 26.70 5.72 -14.21
N ASN A 118 27.53 6.54 -13.57
CA ASN A 118 27.25 7.96 -13.35
C ASN A 118 27.23 8.75 -14.67
N ASN A 119 27.92 8.26 -15.72
CA ASN A 119 27.80 8.83 -17.05
C ASN A 119 26.51 8.34 -17.74
N ARG A 120 25.65 9.29 -18.14
CA ARG A 120 24.42 8.99 -18.89
C ARG A 120 24.63 8.78 -20.39
N ILE A 121 25.71 9.30 -20.97
CA ILE A 121 25.95 9.30 -22.41
C ILE A 121 27.45 9.06 -22.67
N SER A 122 27.80 7.86 -23.12
CA SER A 122 29.12 7.59 -23.68
C SER A 122 29.20 8.16 -25.10
N TYR A 123 30.24 8.96 -25.39
CA TYR A 123 30.41 9.60 -26.70
C TYR A 123 30.40 8.57 -27.85
N GLN A 124 31.25 7.56 -27.75
CA GLN A 124 31.39 6.50 -28.76
C GLN A 124 30.11 5.67 -28.89
N ALA A 125 29.38 5.44 -27.78
CA ALA A 125 28.10 4.74 -27.84
C ALA A 125 27.00 5.60 -28.48
N ALA A 126 27.00 6.92 -28.30
CA ALA A 126 26.04 7.82 -28.93
C ALA A 126 26.26 7.93 -30.45
N GLU A 127 27.53 8.01 -30.88
CA GLU A 127 27.91 7.98 -32.30
C GLU A 127 27.54 6.64 -32.95
N ASN A 128 27.93 5.52 -32.32
CA ASN A 128 27.57 4.19 -32.79
C ASN A 128 26.04 3.96 -32.76
N TYR A 129 25.31 4.47 -31.76
CA TYR A 129 23.85 4.36 -31.70
C TYR A 129 23.14 5.22 -32.75
N ALA A 130 23.68 6.38 -33.12
CA ALA A 130 23.19 7.15 -34.27
C ALA A 130 23.36 6.35 -35.58
N ILE A 131 24.43 5.56 -35.69
CA ILE A 131 24.67 4.62 -36.81
C ILE A 131 23.80 3.35 -36.68
N GLU A 132 23.49 2.88 -35.47
CA GLU A 132 22.73 1.65 -35.19
C GLU A 132 21.20 1.87 -35.22
N LEU A 133 20.72 3.10 -35.04
CA LEU A 133 19.33 3.48 -35.32
C LEU A 133 18.93 3.24 -36.79
N TYR A 134 19.92 3.08 -37.68
CA TYR A 134 19.75 2.62 -39.07
C TYR A 134 19.45 1.10 -39.18
N ARG A 135 19.78 0.28 -38.16
CA ARG A 135 19.64 -1.19 -38.14
C ARG A 135 19.40 -1.76 -36.73
N GLN A 136 18.13 -1.95 -36.36
CA GLN A 136 17.68 -2.75 -35.19
C GLN A 136 17.96 -4.26 -35.40
N ARG A 137 18.13 -5.18 -34.42
CA ARG A 137 17.99 -5.28 -32.93
C ARG A 137 18.63 -6.65 -32.53
N LEU A 138 18.82 -7.12 -31.28
CA LEU A 138 19.14 -6.65 -29.91
C LEU A 138 19.40 -7.91 -29.04
N HIS A 139 20.18 -7.88 -27.94
CA HIS A 139 20.20 -8.97 -26.93
C HIS A 139 20.72 -8.54 -25.54
N ASP A 140 20.38 -9.31 -24.50
CA ASP A 140 20.66 -9.07 -23.06
C ASP A 140 21.31 -10.31 -22.38
N GLN A 141 22.08 -10.14 -21.29
CA GLN A 141 22.77 -11.20 -20.54
C GLN A 141 22.86 -10.95 -19.01
N ARG A 142 22.85 -12.04 -18.22
CA ARG A 142 22.83 -12.02 -16.73
C ARG A 142 24.00 -12.82 -16.13
N PHE A 143 24.43 -12.47 -14.91
CA PHE A 143 25.54 -13.12 -14.19
C PHE A 143 25.30 -13.32 -12.66
N GLY A 144 25.99 -14.32 -12.10
CA GLY A 144 26.09 -14.76 -10.69
C GLY A 144 26.86 -16.10 -10.67
N ARG A 145 27.57 -16.58 -9.64
CA ARG A 145 27.66 -16.38 -8.17
C ARG A 145 29.17 -16.51 -7.78
N SER A 146 29.65 -16.28 -6.55
CA SER A 146 29.75 -17.21 -5.39
C SER A 146 30.62 -16.49 -4.33
N ASP A 147 30.33 -16.35 -3.04
CA ASP A 147 29.60 -17.19 -2.08
C ASP A 147 28.73 -16.34 -1.13
N ALA A 148 27.47 -16.71 -0.92
CA ALA A 148 26.47 -16.02 -0.07
C ALA A 148 26.22 -14.50 -0.29
N GLY A 149 26.93 -13.84 -1.19
CA GLY A 149 26.72 -12.44 -1.59
C GLY A 149 26.79 -12.22 -3.10
N LEU A 150 26.71 -10.95 -3.51
CA LEU A 150 26.97 -10.49 -4.88
C LEU A 150 28.28 -9.70 -4.90
N THR A 151 29.28 -10.22 -5.61
CA THR A 151 30.54 -9.53 -5.88
C THR A 151 30.59 -9.19 -7.37
N VAL A 152 30.77 -7.91 -7.71
CA VAL A 152 30.87 -7.43 -9.11
C VAL A 152 32.10 -6.53 -9.22
N ILE A 153 32.98 -6.86 -10.17
CA ILE A 153 34.07 -5.97 -10.58
C ILE A 153 33.57 -5.17 -11.79
N VAL A 154 33.38 -3.87 -11.62
CA VAL A 154 32.90 -2.98 -12.68
C VAL A 154 34.10 -2.27 -13.31
N ASN A 155 34.28 -2.44 -14.62
CA ASN A 155 35.30 -1.75 -15.41
C ASN A 155 34.68 -0.51 -16.06
N SER A 156 35.03 0.69 -15.59
CA SER A 156 34.59 1.97 -16.17
C SER A 156 35.77 2.69 -16.82
N SER A 157 35.63 2.95 -18.12
CA SER A 157 36.55 3.79 -18.87
C SER A 157 36.09 5.25 -18.81
N GLN A 158 36.65 6.00 -17.84
CA GLN A 158 36.37 7.43 -17.63
C GLN A 158 36.75 8.33 -18.85
N VAL A 159 37.39 7.76 -19.88
CA VAL A 159 37.87 8.48 -21.07
C VAL A 159 36.72 8.92 -22.00
N ASN A 160 35.55 8.29 -21.90
CA ASN A 160 34.40 8.49 -22.81
C ASN A 160 33.23 9.25 -22.18
N ASP A 161 33.43 9.88 -21.01
CA ASP A 161 32.36 10.48 -20.22
C ASP A 161 32.03 11.91 -20.67
N VAL A 162 30.75 12.14 -21.01
CA VAL A 162 30.26 13.42 -21.57
C VAL A 162 29.30 14.12 -20.61
N VAL A 163 28.44 13.37 -19.91
CA VAL A 163 27.43 13.93 -18.99
C VAL A 163 27.35 13.07 -17.73
N SER A 164 28.07 13.50 -16.70
CA SER A 164 28.01 12.94 -15.35
C SER A 164 26.75 13.40 -14.62
N LEU A 165 26.09 12.48 -13.92
CA LEU A 165 24.92 12.76 -13.07
C LEU A 165 25.28 13.52 -11.79
N LEU A 166 26.43 13.17 -11.22
CA LEU A 166 27.00 13.73 -10.01
C LEU A 166 28.40 14.27 -10.32
N ASN A 167 28.80 15.32 -9.61
CA ASN A 167 30.16 15.89 -9.63
C ASN A 167 31.20 14.98 -8.93
N MET A 168 30.96 13.67 -8.87
CA MET A 168 31.84 12.67 -8.26
C MET A 168 31.99 11.48 -9.20
N ASN A 169 33.20 10.94 -9.28
CA ASN A 169 33.47 9.71 -10.02
C ASN A 169 33.02 8.51 -9.17
N ALA A 170 31.71 8.27 -9.14
CA ALA A 170 31.06 7.14 -8.47
C ALA A 170 30.24 6.31 -9.47
N TYR A 171 29.79 5.13 -9.05
CA TYR A 171 28.69 4.43 -9.72
C TYR A 171 27.38 4.73 -8.98
N VAL A 172 26.25 4.46 -9.63
CA VAL A 172 24.92 4.53 -9.01
C VAL A 172 24.42 3.11 -8.80
N VAL A 173 24.26 2.70 -7.54
CA VAL A 173 23.77 1.37 -7.17
C VAL A 173 22.42 1.51 -6.47
N ILE A 174 21.36 0.98 -7.08
CA ILE A 174 20.00 1.00 -6.53
C ILE A 174 19.67 -0.39 -6.01
N ILE A 175 19.39 -0.48 -4.72
CA ILE A 175 18.99 -1.71 -4.02
C ILE A 175 17.48 -1.67 -3.80
N HIS A 176 16.77 -2.69 -4.29
CA HIS A 176 15.30 -2.75 -4.24
C HIS A 176 14.79 -4.20 -4.17
N LYS A 177 13.52 -4.36 -3.85
CA LYS A 177 12.82 -5.65 -3.89
C LYS A 177 12.69 -6.11 -5.34
N ALA A 178 12.97 -7.40 -5.62
CA ALA A 178 13.01 -7.91 -7.00
C ALA A 178 11.66 -7.91 -7.75
N SER A 179 10.53 -7.83 -7.03
CA SER A 179 9.19 -7.63 -7.62
C SER A 179 8.93 -6.18 -8.04
N ASN A 180 9.78 -5.24 -7.64
CA ASN A 180 9.52 -3.82 -7.73
C ASN A 180 10.43 -3.17 -8.77
N PHE A 181 9.90 -2.16 -9.47
CA PHE A 181 10.73 -1.33 -10.34
C PHE A 181 11.72 -0.48 -9.50
N PRO A 182 12.98 -0.26 -9.95
CA PRO A 182 13.98 0.53 -9.23
C PRO A 182 13.67 2.04 -9.26
N ASP A 183 12.59 2.45 -8.60
CA ASP A 183 12.22 3.87 -8.45
C ASP A 183 12.59 4.41 -7.06
N ILE A 184 13.63 5.25 -6.99
CA ILE A 184 14.03 5.94 -5.76
C ILE A 184 12.93 6.87 -5.21
N ALA A 185 12.08 7.46 -6.06
CA ALA A 185 11.00 8.35 -5.62
C ALA A 185 9.81 7.61 -5.01
N SER A 186 9.80 6.26 -5.09
CA SER A 186 8.78 5.43 -4.48
C SER A 186 9.00 5.20 -2.97
N GLY A 187 10.20 5.52 -2.46
CA GLY A 187 10.57 5.39 -1.05
C GLY A 187 11.03 4.00 -0.59
N GLU A 188 10.82 2.94 -1.38
CA GLU A 188 11.28 1.57 -1.05
C GLU A 188 12.67 1.22 -1.61
N ALA A 189 13.14 1.95 -2.64
CA ALA A 189 14.45 1.71 -3.27
C ALA A 189 15.52 2.63 -2.68
N ILE A 190 16.72 2.08 -2.42
CA ILE A 190 17.84 2.80 -1.78
C ILE A 190 18.95 2.99 -2.80
N GLU A 191 19.42 4.23 -2.95
CA GLU A 191 20.52 4.61 -3.84
C GLU A 191 21.83 4.73 -3.04
N VAL A 192 22.92 4.19 -3.59
CA VAL A 192 24.25 4.09 -2.98
C VAL A 192 25.31 4.42 -4.02
N PHE A 193 26.34 5.17 -3.63
CA PHE A 193 27.33 5.75 -4.55
C PHE A 193 28.77 5.27 -4.27
N PRO A 194 29.14 4.02 -4.63
CA PRO A 194 30.53 3.55 -4.49
C PRO A 194 31.46 4.30 -5.45
N ILE A 195 32.63 4.70 -4.95
CA ILE A 195 33.62 5.51 -5.67
C ILE A 195 34.46 4.61 -6.59
N HIS A 196 34.99 5.15 -7.70
CA HIS A 196 35.94 4.43 -8.55
C HIS A 196 37.26 4.17 -7.81
N ASN A 197 37.95 3.07 -8.16
CA ASN A 197 39.23 2.63 -7.55
C ASN A 197 39.15 2.32 -6.03
N GLU A 198 37.94 2.06 -5.51
CA GLU A 198 37.73 1.56 -4.16
C GLU A 198 36.95 0.25 -4.19
N GLU A 199 37.40 -0.74 -3.41
CA GLU A 199 36.60 -1.91 -3.07
C GLU A 199 35.55 -1.47 -2.03
N THR A 200 34.28 -1.44 -2.45
CA THR A 200 33.17 -1.01 -1.58
C THR A 200 32.35 -2.19 -1.11
N PHE A 201 32.40 -2.46 0.19
CA PHE A 201 31.55 -3.43 0.87
C PHE A 201 30.22 -2.78 1.24
N VAL A 202 29.12 -3.38 0.77
CA VAL A 202 27.75 -2.92 1.00
C VAL A 202 27.00 -3.97 1.80
N ALA A 203 26.89 -3.77 3.11
CA ALA A 203 26.17 -4.66 4.01
C ALA A 203 24.67 -4.33 3.98
N ILE A 204 23.84 -5.30 3.59
CA ILE A 204 22.39 -5.15 3.45
C ILE A 204 21.69 -5.90 4.59
N LYS A 205 20.87 -5.20 5.36
CA LYS A 205 20.01 -5.74 6.42
C LYS A 205 18.55 -5.61 6.03
N ALA A 206 17.87 -6.74 5.84
CA ALA A 206 16.42 -6.76 5.61
C ALA A 206 15.64 -6.58 6.93
N ARG A 207 14.55 -5.80 6.87
CA ARG A 207 13.52 -5.65 7.90
C ARG A 207 12.22 -6.17 7.32
N VAL A 208 11.76 -7.33 7.80
CA VAL A 208 10.51 -7.95 7.33
C VAL A 208 9.36 -7.47 8.19
N MET A 209 8.37 -6.83 7.57
CA MET A 209 7.07 -6.51 8.17
C MET A 209 6.06 -7.52 7.66
N ASN A 210 5.54 -8.35 8.56
CA ASN A 210 4.56 -9.38 8.23
C ASN A 210 3.33 -9.21 9.13
N THR A 211 2.17 -9.01 8.52
CA THR A 211 0.90 -8.74 9.18
C THR A 211 0.08 -10.03 9.28
N SER A 212 -0.59 -10.24 10.41
CA SER A 212 -1.38 -11.46 10.64
C SER A 212 -2.58 -11.54 9.70
N GLU A 213 -2.76 -12.69 9.05
CA GLU A 213 -3.88 -12.95 8.12
C GLU A 213 -5.27 -12.82 8.78
N LYS A 214 -5.36 -12.92 10.13
CA LYS A 214 -6.59 -12.65 10.88
C LYS A 214 -7.14 -11.24 10.65
N LEU A 215 -6.30 -10.29 10.26
CA LEU A 215 -6.71 -8.92 10.00
C LEU A 215 -7.52 -8.77 8.70
N ARG A 216 -7.54 -9.77 7.80
CA ARG A 216 -8.36 -9.74 6.57
C ARG A 216 -9.85 -9.53 6.80
N ILE A 217 -10.35 -9.79 8.01
CA ILE A 217 -11.74 -9.53 8.43
C ILE A 217 -12.14 -8.04 8.26
N PHE A 218 -11.20 -7.09 8.37
CA PHE A 218 -11.52 -5.68 8.68
C PHE A 218 -11.73 -4.69 7.50
N SER A 219 -11.80 -5.13 6.24
CA SER A 219 -11.68 -4.25 5.04
C SER A 219 -10.38 -3.40 4.96
N SER A 220 -10.02 -2.91 3.78
CA SER A 220 -8.79 -2.09 3.60
C SER A 220 -8.89 -0.68 4.18
N VAL A 221 -10.10 -0.10 4.26
CA VAL A 221 -10.32 1.29 4.70
C VAL A 221 -9.97 1.48 6.18
N TYR A 222 -10.45 0.59 7.05
CA TYR A 222 -10.14 0.65 8.48
C TYR A 222 -8.68 0.25 8.77
N ARG A 223 -8.15 -0.75 8.05
CA ARG A 223 -6.76 -1.22 8.18
C ARG A 223 -5.70 -0.24 7.65
N LYS A 224 -6.07 0.63 6.71
CA LYS A 224 -5.18 1.59 6.02
C LYS A 224 -4.00 0.95 5.28
N CYS A 225 -4.04 -0.35 5.00
CA CYS A 225 -3.05 -1.08 4.21
C CYS A 225 -3.71 -2.11 3.29
N LEU A 226 -2.99 -2.57 2.26
CA LEU A 226 -3.40 -3.63 1.35
C LEU A 226 -2.46 -4.85 1.43
N PHE A 227 -3.03 -6.06 1.44
CA PHE A 227 -2.26 -7.28 1.22
C PHE A 227 -1.85 -7.42 -0.25
N ASN A 228 -0.82 -8.22 -0.53
CA ASN A 228 -0.22 -8.33 -1.86
C ASN A 228 -1.20 -8.86 -2.93
N ASP A 229 -2.25 -9.56 -2.53
CA ASP A 229 -3.33 -10.09 -3.36
C ASP A 229 -4.60 -9.21 -3.36
N GLU A 230 -4.71 -8.24 -2.43
CA GLU A 230 -5.88 -7.38 -2.27
C GLU A 230 -5.75 -6.07 -3.07
N THR A 231 -6.57 -5.90 -4.11
CA THR A 231 -6.76 -4.58 -4.75
C THR A 231 -8.21 -4.35 -5.17
N PRO A 232 -8.76 -3.12 -5.02
CA PRO A 232 -10.09 -2.77 -5.54
C PRO A 232 -10.11 -2.60 -7.06
N LYS A 233 -8.94 -2.45 -7.70
CA LYS A 233 -8.75 -2.32 -9.15
C LYS A 233 -7.61 -3.25 -9.57
N LYS A 234 -7.91 -4.24 -10.40
CA LYS A 234 -6.90 -5.20 -10.92
C LYS A 234 -5.74 -4.52 -11.64
N ASP A 235 -5.97 -3.35 -12.22
CA ASP A 235 -4.94 -2.54 -12.88
C ASP A 235 -3.79 -2.11 -11.95
N LEU A 236 -3.97 -2.12 -10.62
CA LEU A 236 -2.90 -1.81 -9.67
C LEU A 236 -2.00 -3.02 -9.36
N LEU A 237 -2.38 -4.23 -9.78
CA LEU A 237 -1.55 -5.43 -9.63
C LEU A 237 -0.50 -5.48 -10.75
N LEU A 238 0.75 -5.68 -10.36
CA LEU A 238 1.88 -5.91 -11.27
C LEU A 238 2.43 -7.31 -10.98
N HIS A 239 2.53 -8.14 -12.02
CA HIS A 239 2.84 -9.58 -11.90
C HIS A 239 1.93 -10.31 -10.88
N HIS A 240 0.62 -9.99 -10.89
CA HIS A 240 -0.38 -10.50 -9.93
C HIS A 240 -0.15 -10.13 -8.46
N SER A 241 0.73 -9.16 -8.18
CA SER A 241 1.04 -8.70 -6.82
C SER A 241 0.90 -7.18 -6.68
N TYR A 242 0.42 -6.75 -5.52
CA TYR A 242 0.44 -5.36 -5.09
C TYR A 242 1.72 -5.08 -4.30
N SER A 243 2.38 -3.98 -4.66
CA SER A 243 3.40 -3.33 -3.83
C SER A 243 3.13 -1.83 -3.87
N PHE A 244 3.33 -1.18 -2.72
CA PHE A 244 3.18 0.26 -2.58
C PHE A 244 4.08 1.03 -3.58
N ALA A 245 5.38 0.73 -3.63
CA ALA A 245 6.30 1.35 -4.59
C ALA A 245 5.88 1.18 -6.07
N ASN A 246 5.39 0.00 -6.43
CA ASN A 246 4.88 -0.27 -7.77
C ASN A 246 3.63 0.55 -8.10
N CYS A 247 2.73 0.76 -7.12
CA CYS A 247 1.57 1.64 -7.28
C CYS A 247 1.98 3.11 -7.49
N ILE A 248 2.92 3.61 -6.69
CA ILE A 248 3.47 4.97 -6.80
C ILE A 248 4.13 5.18 -8.17
N THR A 249 5.00 4.24 -8.57
CA THR A 249 5.66 4.23 -9.88
C THR A 249 4.63 4.30 -11.01
N LYS A 250 3.55 3.50 -10.94
CA LYS A 250 2.45 3.51 -11.93
C LYS A 250 1.70 4.84 -11.95
N CYS A 251 1.34 5.38 -10.79
CA CYS A 251 0.67 6.69 -10.68
C CYS A 251 1.51 7.80 -11.33
N ARG A 252 2.82 7.80 -11.07
CA ARG A 252 3.77 8.75 -11.67
C ARG A 252 3.89 8.61 -13.18
N ILE A 253 4.01 7.39 -13.70
CA ILE A 253 4.04 7.12 -15.16
C ILE A 253 2.73 7.60 -15.83
N GLN A 254 1.58 7.37 -15.19
CA GLN A 254 0.28 7.86 -15.68
C GLN A 254 0.22 9.40 -15.69
N SER A 255 0.77 10.06 -14.66
CA SER A 255 0.90 11.53 -14.63
C SER A 255 1.79 12.06 -15.75
N ILE A 256 2.97 11.45 -15.98
CA ILE A 256 3.88 11.83 -17.08
C ILE A 256 3.17 11.68 -18.43
N LYS A 257 2.47 10.56 -18.66
CA LYS A 257 1.70 10.33 -19.88
C LYS A 257 0.59 11.37 -20.06
N ALA A 258 -0.10 11.77 -18.99
CA ALA A 258 -1.20 12.73 -19.06
C ALA A 258 -0.74 14.20 -19.25
N LEU A 259 0.41 14.58 -18.69
CA LEU A 259 0.92 15.96 -18.74
C LEU A 259 1.81 16.22 -19.97
N CYS A 260 2.66 15.26 -20.35
CA CYS A 260 3.65 15.44 -21.42
C CYS A 260 3.38 14.57 -22.65
N ASN A 261 2.28 13.80 -22.70
CA ASN A 261 1.88 12.92 -23.82
C ASN A 261 2.95 11.90 -24.28
N CYS A 262 3.92 11.61 -23.42
CA CYS A 262 4.99 10.65 -23.67
C CYS A 262 5.30 9.84 -22.40
N VAL A 263 6.05 8.74 -22.53
CA VAL A 263 6.57 7.98 -21.38
C VAL A 263 8.09 7.81 -21.47
N PRO A 264 8.84 7.79 -20.36
CA PRO A 264 10.29 7.57 -20.39
C PRO A 264 10.66 6.24 -21.05
N PHE A 265 11.76 6.19 -21.81
CA PHE A 265 12.17 5.00 -22.58
C PHE A 265 12.40 3.75 -21.72
N TYR A 266 12.81 3.92 -20.46
CA TYR A 266 13.03 2.85 -19.49
C TYR A 266 11.73 2.31 -18.86
N THR A 267 10.56 2.86 -19.21
CA THR A 267 9.27 2.48 -18.62
C THR A 267 8.85 1.09 -19.10
N PRO A 268 8.66 0.09 -18.21
CA PRO A 268 8.15 -1.22 -18.62
C PRO A 268 6.69 -1.12 -19.08
N LEU A 269 6.34 -1.85 -20.14
CA LEU A 269 5.02 -1.76 -20.78
C LEU A 269 3.88 -2.26 -19.86
N GLU A 270 4.20 -3.01 -18.81
CA GLU A 270 3.28 -3.53 -17.80
C GLU A 270 2.65 -2.41 -16.95
N TYR A 271 3.34 -1.28 -16.80
CA TYR A 271 2.84 -0.10 -16.09
C TYR A 271 1.78 0.67 -16.90
N LEU A 272 1.69 0.41 -18.20
CA LEU A 272 0.79 1.08 -19.13
C LEU A 272 -0.49 0.24 -19.30
N GLY A 273 -1.62 0.77 -18.83
CA GLY A 273 -2.91 0.07 -18.94
C GLY A 273 -3.37 -0.16 -20.38
N ASN A 274 -2.93 0.68 -21.31
CA ASN A 274 -3.13 0.50 -22.75
C ASN A 274 -1.76 0.50 -23.44
N LYS A 275 -1.45 -0.59 -24.15
CA LYS A 275 -0.16 -0.83 -24.82
C LYS A 275 -0.10 -0.26 -26.24
N ASP A 276 -1.24 0.12 -26.80
CA ASP A 276 -1.34 0.70 -28.13
C ASP A 276 -0.94 2.19 -28.13
N GLY A 277 -0.20 2.62 -29.17
CA GLY A 277 0.16 4.02 -29.38
C GLY A 277 1.09 4.62 -28.31
N VAL A 278 1.94 3.82 -27.67
CA VAL A 278 2.89 4.31 -26.65
C VAL A 278 4.00 5.15 -27.30
N VAL A 279 3.94 6.47 -27.09
CA VAL A 279 4.99 7.41 -27.52
C VAL A 279 6.05 7.54 -26.43
N TYR A 280 7.30 7.23 -26.76
CA TYR A 280 8.42 7.43 -25.84
C TYR A 280 8.93 8.89 -25.87
N CYS A 281 9.31 9.41 -24.70
CA CYS A 281 9.80 10.78 -24.56
C CYS A 281 11.14 10.97 -25.28
N THR A 282 11.13 11.80 -26.31
CA THR A 282 12.33 12.29 -27.02
C THR A 282 12.85 13.60 -26.39
N LEU A 283 14.03 14.08 -26.82
CA LEU A 283 14.64 15.34 -26.36
C LEU A 283 13.69 16.55 -26.40
N LYS A 284 12.75 16.59 -27.35
CA LYS A 284 11.71 17.65 -27.44
C LYS A 284 10.83 17.78 -26.18
N HIS A 285 10.70 16.70 -25.40
CA HIS A 285 9.86 16.66 -24.21
C HIS A 285 10.62 17.07 -22.93
N VAL A 286 11.94 17.29 -22.99
CA VAL A 286 12.77 17.60 -21.80
C VAL A 286 12.26 18.84 -21.06
N ALA A 287 11.85 19.89 -21.77
CA ALA A 287 11.27 21.10 -21.15
C ALA A 287 9.95 20.83 -20.40
N CYS A 288 9.12 19.88 -20.88
CA CYS A 288 7.93 19.44 -20.17
C CYS A 288 8.29 18.61 -18.94
N MET A 289 9.27 17.71 -19.08
CA MET A 289 9.74 16.86 -17.99
C MET A 289 10.36 17.66 -16.85
N ASP A 290 11.13 18.70 -17.16
CA ASP A 290 11.76 19.55 -16.16
C ASP A 290 10.75 20.44 -15.43
N ARG A 291 9.77 21.01 -16.15
CA ARG A 291 8.67 21.80 -15.57
C ARG A 291 7.88 21.05 -14.49
N TYR A 292 7.71 19.73 -14.62
CA TYR A 292 6.97 18.90 -13.67
C TYR A 292 7.87 17.99 -12.81
N ASN A 293 9.19 18.21 -12.83
CA ASN A 293 10.19 17.44 -12.09
C ASN A 293 9.91 17.42 -10.58
N PHE A 294 9.58 18.58 -9.99
CA PHE A 294 9.18 18.68 -8.57
C PHE A 294 7.94 17.83 -8.26
N LYS A 295 6.88 17.93 -9.09
CA LYS A 295 5.63 17.16 -8.93
C LYS A 295 5.88 15.66 -8.93
N TRP A 296 6.80 15.15 -9.74
CA TRP A 296 7.06 13.69 -9.83
C TRP A 296 8.13 13.17 -8.86
N ARG A 297 8.92 14.05 -8.24
CA ARG A 297 9.78 13.71 -7.11
C ARG A 297 9.00 13.64 -5.80
N ASN A 298 8.02 14.52 -5.62
CA ASN A 298 7.21 14.62 -4.40
C ASN A 298 5.85 13.97 -4.62
N VAL A 299 5.65 12.75 -4.12
CA VAL A 299 4.37 12.02 -4.24
C VAL A 299 3.68 11.94 -2.88
N LEU A 300 2.40 12.32 -2.84
CA LEU A 300 1.54 12.27 -1.66
C LEU A 300 0.40 11.26 -1.87
N THR A 301 0.15 10.40 -0.89
CA THR A 301 -0.98 9.45 -0.90
C THR A 301 -2.13 9.88 -0.01
N GLN A 302 -1.92 10.90 0.83
CA GLN A 302 -2.90 11.46 1.76
C GLN A 302 -2.86 12.99 1.67
N THR A 303 -3.99 13.64 1.90
CA THR A 303 -4.09 15.11 1.94
C THR A 303 -3.45 15.64 3.21
N VAL A 304 -2.47 16.52 3.08
CA VAL A 304 -1.78 17.15 4.22
C VAL A 304 -2.30 18.57 4.37
N THR A 305 -3.25 18.78 5.30
CA THR A 305 -3.94 20.07 5.50
C THR A 305 -3.50 20.83 6.76
N ASN A 306 -2.75 20.17 7.66
CA ASN A 306 -2.53 20.66 9.03
C ASN A 306 -1.04 20.97 9.32
N ILE A 307 -0.22 21.16 8.29
CA ILE A 307 1.19 21.54 8.43
C ILE A 307 1.36 22.95 7.86
N PRO A 308 1.45 24.00 8.71
CA PRO A 308 1.59 25.37 8.23
C PRO A 308 2.90 25.54 7.46
N GLY A 309 2.83 26.17 6.29
CA GLY A 309 3.98 26.36 5.41
C GLY A 309 4.35 25.16 4.53
N LEU A 310 3.48 24.16 4.36
CA LEU A 310 3.62 23.07 3.38
C LEU A 310 2.53 23.12 2.29
N GLU A 311 1.72 24.18 2.27
CA GLU A 311 0.52 24.29 1.43
C GLU A 311 0.87 24.30 -0.06
N SER A 312 1.85 25.12 -0.46
CA SER A 312 2.29 25.24 -1.86
C SER A 312 2.92 23.94 -2.37
N GLU A 313 3.78 23.31 -1.56
CA GLU A 313 4.45 22.07 -1.89
C GLU A 313 3.46 20.91 -2.00
N ALA A 314 2.41 20.89 -1.18
CA ALA A 314 1.35 19.89 -1.23
C ALA A 314 0.47 20.00 -2.48
N GLU A 315 0.19 21.22 -2.97
CA GLU A 315 -0.51 21.44 -4.25
C GLU A 315 0.37 21.10 -5.47
N GLU A 316 1.67 21.42 -5.40
CA GLU A 316 2.62 21.09 -6.45
C GLU A 316 3.00 19.61 -6.51
N ALA A 317 2.92 18.86 -5.42
CA ALA A 317 3.16 17.42 -5.36
C ALA A 317 2.19 16.58 -6.23
N LEU A 318 2.56 15.35 -6.54
CA LEU A 318 1.69 14.39 -7.22
C LEU A 318 0.79 13.68 -6.21
N TYR A 319 -0.53 13.80 -6.36
CA TYR A 319 -1.50 13.15 -5.47
C TYR A 319 -1.95 11.78 -6.01
N CYS A 320 -1.74 10.72 -5.22
CA CYS A 320 -2.00 9.31 -5.57
C CYS A 320 -2.82 8.59 -4.47
N PRO A 321 -4.09 8.97 -4.22
CA PRO A 321 -4.91 8.44 -3.12
C PRO A 321 -5.21 6.93 -3.21
N GLN A 322 -5.10 6.35 -4.40
CA GLN A 322 -5.30 4.91 -4.62
C GLN A 322 -4.19 4.02 -4.06
N CYS A 323 -3.02 4.59 -3.73
CA CYS A 323 -1.85 3.83 -3.27
C CYS A 323 -1.80 3.79 -1.73
N MET A 324 -2.36 2.74 -1.15
CA MET A 324 -2.22 2.42 0.28
C MET A 324 -0.94 1.62 0.54
N PRO A 325 -0.29 1.75 1.72
CA PRO A 325 0.89 0.96 2.07
C PRO A 325 0.60 -0.55 2.03
N SER A 326 1.62 -1.35 1.73
CA SER A 326 1.53 -2.81 1.79
C SER A 326 1.48 -3.30 3.25
N CYS A 327 0.55 -4.19 3.58
CA CYS A 327 0.48 -4.81 4.92
C CYS A 327 1.67 -5.76 5.16
N ASN A 328 2.18 -6.41 4.10
CA ASN A 328 3.32 -7.33 4.15
C ASN A 328 4.43 -6.78 3.26
N ASP A 329 5.57 -6.42 3.84
CA ASP A 329 6.68 -5.83 3.08
C ASP A 329 8.07 -6.14 3.64
N ILE A 330 9.10 -5.91 2.83
CA ILE A 330 10.51 -6.13 3.17
C ILE A 330 11.27 -4.85 2.82
N GLN A 331 11.62 -4.07 3.86
CA GLN A 331 12.45 -2.89 3.72
C GLN A 331 13.91 -3.25 3.91
N TYR A 332 14.79 -2.72 3.06
CA TYR A 332 16.23 -2.89 3.23
C TYR A 332 16.81 -1.71 4.03
N GLN A 333 17.88 -1.97 4.78
CA GLN A 333 18.74 -0.96 5.38
C GLN A 333 20.17 -1.28 4.94
N VAL A 334 20.94 -0.26 4.60
CA VAL A 334 22.27 -0.43 4.00
C VAL A 334 23.32 0.26 4.85
N SER A 335 24.47 -0.40 5.02
CA SER A 335 25.70 0.16 5.57
C SER A 335 26.83 -0.02 4.57
N MET A 336 27.64 1.03 4.37
CA MET A 336 28.73 1.08 3.40
C MET A 336 30.08 1.18 4.10
N MET A 337 31.10 0.50 3.56
CA MET A 337 32.51 0.67 3.91
C MET A 337 33.33 0.55 2.63
N SER A 338 34.29 1.44 2.39
CA SER A 338 35.16 1.37 1.21
C SER A 338 36.65 1.33 1.59
N LEU A 339 37.45 0.70 0.72
CA LEU A 339 38.90 0.54 0.87
C LEU A 339 39.59 0.81 -0.50
N PRO A 340 40.62 1.67 -0.58
CA PRO A 340 41.31 1.93 -1.85
C PRO A 340 42.01 0.69 -2.42
N THR A 341 41.78 0.38 -3.71
CA THR A 341 42.34 -0.82 -4.35
C THR A 341 43.85 -0.77 -4.56
N ASP A 342 44.45 0.42 -4.54
CA ASP A 342 45.85 0.69 -4.88
C ASP A 342 46.87 -0.02 -3.97
N ARG A 343 46.46 -0.45 -2.76
CA ARG A 343 47.35 -1.12 -1.80
C ARG A 343 47.52 -2.62 -2.00
N PHE A 344 46.59 -3.30 -2.66
CA PHE A 344 46.65 -4.77 -2.79
C PHE A 344 47.37 -5.25 -4.07
N TRP A 345 47.22 -4.55 -5.19
CA TRP A 345 47.83 -4.96 -6.47
C TRP A 345 49.35 -4.78 -6.56
N LEU A 346 49.97 -4.06 -5.61
CA LEU A 346 51.42 -3.75 -5.64
C LEU A 346 52.32 -4.86 -5.08
N GLN A 347 51.79 -5.85 -4.35
CA GLN A 347 52.62 -6.87 -3.70
C GLN A 347 52.86 -8.13 -4.56
N GLU A 348 51.95 -8.46 -5.49
CA GLU A 348 52.01 -9.71 -6.27
C GLU A 348 52.53 -9.53 -7.72
N ASN A 349 52.52 -8.29 -8.26
CA ASN A 349 52.75 -8.02 -9.69
C ASN A 349 54.01 -7.18 -10.03
N SER A 350 55.07 -7.32 -9.24
CA SER A 350 56.38 -6.67 -9.53
C SER A 350 57.23 -7.41 -10.58
N GLN A 351 56.98 -8.70 -10.83
CA GLN A 351 57.75 -9.50 -11.80
C GLN A 351 57.10 -9.69 -13.19
N TYR A 352 55.76 -9.60 -13.31
CA TYR A 352 55.03 -9.96 -14.54
C TYR A 352 54.63 -8.79 -15.46
N ARG A 353 55.19 -7.58 -15.26
CA ARG A 353 54.91 -6.41 -16.15
C ARG A 353 55.76 -6.36 -17.43
N ARG A 354 56.31 -7.50 -17.87
CA ARG A 354 56.94 -7.63 -19.20
C ARG A 354 56.47 -8.92 -19.86
N GLN A 355 56.14 -8.79 -21.14
CA GLN A 355 55.93 -9.87 -22.12
C GLN A 355 54.58 -10.63 -22.09
N TYR A 356 53.78 -10.27 -23.10
CA TYR A 356 52.75 -11.03 -23.80
C TYR A 356 51.33 -11.15 -23.22
N THR A 357 50.41 -10.65 -24.05
CA THR A 357 49.06 -11.18 -24.29
C THR A 357 49.02 -12.70 -24.38
N LEU A 358 48.18 -13.37 -23.59
CA LEU A 358 47.30 -14.49 -24.01
C LEU A 358 46.46 -15.06 -22.85
N HIS A 359 45.38 -15.75 -23.22
CA HIS A 359 44.47 -16.52 -22.36
C HIS A 359 45.18 -17.48 -21.39
N SER A 360 44.66 -17.65 -20.16
CA SER A 360 44.52 -18.98 -19.53
C SER A 360 43.64 -18.99 -18.27
N TYR A 361 43.15 -20.17 -17.91
CA TYR A 361 42.30 -20.45 -16.75
C TYR A 361 43.08 -20.47 -15.41
N GLY A 362 42.45 -19.97 -14.33
CA GLY A 362 42.93 -20.15 -12.95
C GLY A 362 42.23 -21.32 -12.25
N ARG A 363 43.00 -22.24 -11.66
CA ARG A 363 42.52 -23.44 -10.93
C ARG A 363 42.80 -23.25 -9.43
N PHE A 364 41.77 -23.26 -8.59
CA PHE A 364 41.94 -23.10 -7.14
C PHE A 364 42.35 -24.41 -6.45
N VAL A 365 43.30 -24.31 -5.51
CA VAL A 365 43.61 -25.33 -4.51
C VAL A 365 43.37 -24.70 -3.14
N GLY A 366 42.27 -25.04 -2.50
CA GLY A 366 42.00 -24.66 -1.10
C GLY A 366 42.51 -25.74 -0.16
N ARG A 367 43.41 -25.37 0.78
CA ARG A 367 43.79 -26.22 1.91
C ARG A 367 43.16 -25.64 3.17
N SER A 368 42.35 -26.45 3.83
CA SER A 368 41.63 -26.10 5.06
C SER A 368 42.56 -25.88 6.25
N LEU A 369 42.20 -24.92 7.10
CA LEU A 369 42.13 -25.06 8.55
C LEU A 369 41.04 -24.13 9.10
#